data_AF-A0A453B478-F1
#
_entry.id   AF-A0A453B478-F1
#
_cell.length_a   1.000
_cell.length_b   1.000
_cell.length_c   1.000
_cell.angle_alpha   90.00
_cell.angle_beta   90.00
_cell.angle_gamma   90.00
#
_symmetry.space_group_name_H-M   'P 1'
#
loop_
_entity.id
_entity.type
_entity.pdbx_description
1 polymer ?
#
loop_
_entity_poly.entity_id
_entity_poly.type
_entity_poly.pdbx_seq_one_letter_code
_entity_poly.pdbx_strand_id
1 'polypeptide(L)'
;AVGLLIGIEEVSPEKQVQCLTALLNPLCHQIESLVMGAEAQGLEESSPRAISLLQIVVALNMVTKGFNERLVMISRPTIGVMLKKTLDVVLQLLVSFPNVRPLRSKVISFLHRMIEILGISVLPCIPIALRQLLVHNEAKDMVDFLVLLNQIICKFNSSASGILEDVFPTIASRMSVILSQDAFSTGPAGNTEEMRELQELQRTLYTFLHGMVTHDLSAVLLAPTCRQYLETIMQLLLFTSCSHKDILLRKACVQIFVKLIKDWCTTSKADDK
;
A
#
# COMPACT_ATOMS: atom_id res chain seq x y z
N ALA A 1 7.48 5.57 23.05
CA ALA A 1 8.30 5.25 24.24
C ALA A 1 8.11 3.79 24.67
N VAL A 2 6.91 3.36 25.08
CA VAL A 2 6.66 1.99 25.58
C VAL A 2 7.10 0.90 24.60
N GLY A 3 6.77 1.01 23.32
CA GLY A 3 7.22 0.05 22.30
C GLY A 3 8.74 -0.11 22.26
N LEU A 4 9.48 1.01 22.31
CA LEU A 4 10.94 1.00 22.30
C LEU A 4 11.49 0.30 23.54
N LEU A 5 10.94 0.60 24.73
CA LEU A 5 11.36 -0.05 25.98
C LEU A 5 11.17 -1.56 25.94
N ILE A 6 10.08 -2.04 25.34
CA ILE A 6 9.80 -3.48 25.20
C ILE A 6 10.70 -4.10 24.12
N GLY A 7 10.97 -3.38 23.04
CA GLY A 7 11.75 -3.88 21.89
C GLY A 7 13.25 -3.97 22.11
N ILE A 8 13.78 -3.49 23.25
CA ILE A 8 15.20 -3.61 23.63
C ILE A 8 15.54 -5.08 23.92
N GLU A 9 16.65 -5.60 23.37
CA GLU A 9 17.02 -7.02 23.44
C GLU A 9 17.43 -7.48 24.86
N GLU A 10 17.86 -6.55 25.70
CA GLU A 10 18.23 -6.76 27.10
C GLU A 10 17.02 -7.16 27.98
N VAL A 11 15.80 -6.90 27.51
CA VAL A 11 14.59 -7.40 28.18
C VAL A 11 14.44 -8.89 27.88
N SER A 12 14.24 -9.69 28.93
CA SER A 12 14.08 -11.14 28.77
C SER A 12 12.88 -11.47 27.86
N PRO A 13 12.96 -12.54 27.04
CA PRO A 13 11.91 -12.89 26.09
C PRO A 13 10.53 -13.03 26.76
N GLU A 14 10.49 -13.63 27.94
CA GLU A 14 9.26 -13.86 28.71
C GLU A 14 8.63 -12.53 29.13
N LYS A 15 9.44 -11.58 29.59
CA LYS A 15 8.98 -10.25 29.97
C LYS A 15 8.50 -9.45 28.76
N GLN A 16 9.20 -9.53 27.62
CA GLN A 16 8.75 -8.88 26.38
C GLN A 16 7.37 -9.39 25.97
N VAL A 17 7.18 -10.71 25.96
CA VAL A 17 5.88 -11.34 25.63
C VAL A 17 4.81 -10.96 26.64
N GLN A 18 5.11 -10.99 27.95
CA GLN A 18 4.14 -10.62 28.99
C GLN A 18 3.70 -9.17 28.87
N CYS A 19 4.64 -8.22 28.74
CA CYS A 19 4.34 -6.80 28.58
C CYS A 19 3.56 -6.53 27.29
N LEU A 20 3.98 -7.14 26.18
CA LEU A 20 3.31 -6.96 24.91
C LEU A 20 1.89 -7.56 24.94
N THR A 21 1.69 -8.70 25.59
CA THR A 21 0.37 -9.32 25.76
C THR A 21 -0.56 -8.41 26.56
N ALA A 22 -0.05 -7.84 27.66
CA ALA A 22 -0.81 -6.92 28.50
C ALA A 22 -1.20 -5.62 27.78
N LEU A 23 -0.49 -5.25 26.71
CA LEU A 23 -0.80 -4.08 25.89
C LEU A 23 -1.68 -4.39 24.69
N LEU A 24 -1.36 -5.42 23.91
CA LEU A 24 -2.04 -5.73 22.66
C LEU A 24 -3.44 -6.32 22.91
N ASN A 25 -3.58 -7.26 23.84
CA ASN A 25 -4.85 -7.97 24.03
C ASN A 25 -6.01 -7.03 24.40
N PRO A 26 -5.86 -6.09 25.37
CA PRO A 26 -6.95 -5.18 25.69
C PRO A 26 -7.34 -4.25 24.54
N LEU A 27 -6.38 -3.86 23.69
CA LEU A 27 -6.63 -3.02 22.53
C LEU A 27 -7.33 -3.80 21.41
N CYS A 28 -6.92 -5.04 21.16
CA CYS A 28 -7.58 -5.94 20.20
C CYS A 28 -9.03 -6.24 20.63
N HIS A 29 -9.26 -6.61 21.89
CA HIS A 29 -10.61 -6.87 22.40
C HIS A 29 -11.52 -5.63 22.32
N GLN A 30 -10.96 -4.43 22.51
CA GLN A 30 -11.73 -3.20 22.32
C GLN A 30 -12.12 -3.00 20.86
N ILE A 31 -11.23 -3.26 19.90
CA ILE A 31 -11.59 -3.24 18.47
C ILE A 31 -12.73 -4.21 18.20
N GLU A 32 -12.60 -5.48 18.62
CA GLU A 32 -13.60 -6.52 18.37
C GLU A 32 -14.97 -6.16 18.97
N SER A 33 -15.00 -5.67 20.21
CA SER A 33 -16.22 -5.18 20.87
C SER A 33 -16.84 -3.99 20.11
N LEU A 34 -16.00 -3.03 19.71
CA LEU A 34 -16.40 -1.88 18.90
C LEU A 34 -16.65 -2.22 17.43
N VAL A 35 -16.48 -3.47 16.98
CA VAL A 35 -16.95 -3.96 15.68
C VAL A 35 -18.31 -4.63 15.86
N MET A 36 -18.42 -5.57 16.80
CA MET A 36 -19.65 -6.34 17.06
C MET A 36 -20.88 -5.47 17.34
N GLY A 37 -20.72 -4.35 18.05
CA GLY A 37 -21.85 -3.46 18.34
C GLY A 37 -22.33 -2.59 17.15
N ALA A 38 -21.80 -2.75 15.93
CA ALA A 38 -21.98 -1.79 14.81
C ALA A 38 -22.90 -2.27 13.69
N GLU A 39 -23.19 -3.57 13.62
CA GLU A 39 -23.92 -4.17 12.49
C GLU A 39 -25.33 -3.55 12.28
N ALA A 40 -25.83 -2.76 13.23
CA ALA A 40 -27.17 -2.16 13.19
C ALA A 40 -27.25 -0.72 12.64
N GLN A 41 -26.18 0.11 12.61
CA GLN A 41 -26.34 1.57 12.37
C GLN A 41 -25.30 2.25 11.46
N GLY A 42 -24.29 1.56 10.94
CA GLY A 42 -23.19 2.22 10.24
C GLY A 42 -22.36 3.11 11.19
N LEU A 43 -21.18 3.53 10.76
CA LEU A 43 -20.25 4.31 11.60
C LEU A 43 -20.04 5.70 11.00
N GLU A 44 -20.53 6.73 11.70
CA GLU A 44 -20.24 8.12 11.35
C GLU A 44 -18.80 8.47 11.72
N GLU A 45 -18.09 9.17 10.83
CA GLU A 45 -16.65 9.48 11.00
C GLU A 45 -16.35 10.34 12.24
N SER A 46 -17.28 11.22 12.59
CA SER A 46 -17.21 12.13 13.75
C SER A 46 -17.60 11.46 15.07
N SER A 47 -18.12 10.23 15.02
CA SER A 47 -18.65 9.56 16.20
C SER A 47 -17.54 9.29 17.22
N PRO A 48 -17.84 9.34 18.54
CA PRO A 48 -16.88 8.95 19.58
C PRO A 48 -16.29 7.56 19.35
N ARG A 49 -17.09 6.64 18.79
CA ARG A 49 -16.68 5.28 18.43
C ARG A 49 -15.61 5.26 17.34
N ALA A 50 -15.80 6.03 16.25
CA ALA A 50 -14.81 6.14 15.19
C ALA A 50 -13.50 6.75 15.73
N ILE A 51 -13.60 7.78 16.58
CA ILE A 51 -12.45 8.40 17.23
C ILE A 51 -11.70 7.39 18.12
N SER A 52 -12.42 6.59 18.91
CA SER A 52 -11.80 5.54 19.73
C SER A 52 -11.07 4.49 18.87
N LEU A 53 -11.70 3.99 17.80
CA LEU A 53 -11.06 3.05 16.87
C LEU A 53 -9.79 3.64 16.25
N LEU A 54 -9.84 4.90 15.80
CA LEU A 54 -8.67 5.63 15.28
C LEU A 54 -7.53 5.68 16.30
N GLN A 55 -7.85 6.06 17.54
CA GLN A 55 -6.86 6.17 18.61
C GLN A 55 -6.24 4.81 18.96
N ILE A 56 -7.03 3.74 18.98
CA ILE A 56 -6.53 2.38 19.22
C ILE A 56 -5.56 1.97 18.12
N VAL A 57 -5.92 2.14 16.83
CA VAL A 57 -5.03 1.79 15.71
C VAL A 57 -3.74 2.61 15.75
N VAL A 58 -3.83 3.90 16.11
CA VAL A 58 -2.65 4.75 16.30
C VAL A 58 -1.77 4.25 17.45
N ALA A 59 -2.36 3.88 18.58
CA ALA A 59 -1.63 3.35 19.73
C ALA A 59 -0.91 2.04 19.37
N LEU A 60 -1.60 1.11 18.70
CA LEU A 60 -1.02 -0.13 18.18
C LEU A 60 0.16 0.17 17.26
N ASN A 61 -0.02 1.07 16.29
CA ASN A 61 1.06 1.47 15.39
C ASN A 61 2.28 2.02 16.15
N MET A 62 2.05 2.92 17.11
CA MET A 62 3.13 3.52 17.92
C MET A 62 3.87 2.50 18.80
N VAL A 63 3.19 1.48 19.32
CA VAL A 63 3.85 0.37 20.04
C VAL A 63 4.75 -0.41 19.09
N THR A 64 4.27 -0.72 17.88
CA THR A 64 5.02 -1.52 16.92
C THR A 64 6.28 -0.83 16.38
N LYS A 65 6.37 0.50 16.47
CA LYS A 65 7.60 1.28 16.14
C LYS A 65 8.82 0.91 16.99
N GLY A 66 8.62 0.23 18.11
CA GLY A 66 9.71 -0.25 18.95
C GLY A 66 10.44 -1.49 18.46
N PHE A 67 9.89 -2.18 17.47
CA PHE A 67 10.38 -3.46 17.00
C PHE A 67 11.11 -3.34 15.66
N ASN A 68 11.83 -4.37 15.25
CA ASN A 68 12.40 -4.43 13.90
C ASN A 68 12.25 -5.86 13.37
N GLU A 69 12.43 -6.04 12.07
CA GLU A 69 12.22 -7.33 11.40
C GLU A 69 13.10 -8.44 11.99
N ARG A 70 14.39 -8.17 12.22
CA ARG A 70 15.31 -9.15 12.81
C ARG A 70 14.81 -9.62 14.18
N LEU A 71 14.43 -8.69 15.04
CA LEU A 71 13.94 -9.01 16.38
C LEU A 71 12.69 -9.90 16.31
N VAL A 72 11.72 -9.50 15.49
CA VAL A 72 10.39 -10.10 15.44
C VAL A 72 10.36 -11.42 14.68
N MET A 73 11.19 -11.56 13.64
CA MET A 73 11.19 -12.74 12.77
C MET A 73 12.27 -13.76 13.13
N ILE A 74 13.38 -13.34 13.73
CA ILE A 74 14.54 -14.21 14.01
C ILE A 74 14.72 -14.38 15.52
N SER A 75 14.94 -13.29 16.25
CA SER A 75 15.31 -13.37 17.68
C SER A 75 14.14 -13.79 18.58
N ARG A 76 12.92 -13.33 18.26
CA ARG A 76 11.71 -13.45 19.10
C ARG A 76 10.46 -13.75 18.24
N PRO A 77 10.39 -14.91 17.56
CA PRO A 77 9.30 -15.24 16.62
C PRO A 77 7.90 -15.20 17.27
N THR A 78 7.79 -15.47 18.57
CA THR A 78 6.52 -15.36 19.32
C THR A 78 5.93 -13.95 19.25
N ILE A 79 6.79 -12.91 19.27
CA ILE A 79 6.35 -11.52 19.10
C ILE A 79 5.78 -11.32 17.70
N GLY A 80 6.40 -11.90 16.66
CA GLY A 80 5.90 -11.85 15.29
C GLY A 80 4.52 -12.48 15.14
N VAL A 81 4.29 -13.60 15.81
CA VAL A 81 2.97 -14.24 15.85
C VAL A 81 1.94 -13.33 16.52
N MET A 82 2.28 -12.65 17.62
CA MET A 82 1.38 -11.71 18.29
C MET A 82 1.04 -10.51 17.40
N LEU A 83 2.03 -9.92 16.74
CA LEU A 83 1.84 -8.77 15.86
C LEU A 83 1.03 -9.14 14.61
N LYS A 84 1.23 -10.34 14.06
CA LYS A 84 0.40 -10.87 12.98
C LYS A 84 -1.07 -11.04 13.41
N LYS A 85 -1.33 -11.58 14.60
CA LYS A 85 -2.70 -11.65 15.14
C LYS A 85 -3.32 -10.27 15.32
N THR A 86 -2.55 -9.30 15.80
CA THR A 86 -3.00 -7.91 15.91
C THR A 86 -3.32 -7.31 14.54
N LEU A 87 -2.53 -7.61 13.51
CA LEU A 87 -2.84 -7.21 12.14
C LEU A 87 -4.17 -7.80 11.68
N ASP A 88 -4.43 -9.08 11.91
CA ASP A 88 -5.69 -9.71 11.53
C ASP A 88 -6.90 -8.99 12.16
N VAL A 89 -6.82 -8.62 13.44
CA VAL A 89 -7.85 -7.83 14.14
C VAL A 89 -8.02 -6.44 13.53
N VAL A 90 -6.93 -5.72 13.25
CA VAL A 90 -6.99 -4.38 12.66
C VAL A 90 -7.57 -4.42 11.23
N LEU A 91 -7.30 -5.47 10.46
CA LEU A 91 -7.82 -5.62 9.10
C LEU A 91 -9.34 -5.82 9.05
N GLN A 92 -9.97 -6.33 10.12
CA GLN A 92 -11.43 -6.43 10.21
C GLN A 92 -12.12 -5.07 10.11
N LEU A 93 -11.42 -3.98 10.44
CA LEU A 93 -11.94 -2.62 10.33
C LEU A 93 -12.21 -2.20 8.89
N LEU A 94 -11.44 -2.71 7.91
CA LEU A 94 -11.68 -2.44 6.49
C LEU A 94 -12.97 -3.07 5.99
N VAL A 95 -13.34 -4.22 6.56
CA VAL A 95 -14.57 -4.94 6.22
C VAL A 95 -15.78 -4.35 6.94
N SER A 96 -15.61 -4.00 8.21
CA SER A 96 -16.71 -3.54 9.07
C SER A 96 -17.06 -2.07 8.83
N PHE A 97 -16.07 -1.25 8.52
CA PHE A 97 -16.21 0.20 8.35
C PHE A 97 -15.57 0.70 7.05
N PRO A 98 -15.95 0.12 5.89
CA PRO A 98 -15.29 0.41 4.63
C PRO A 98 -15.41 1.88 4.21
N ASN A 99 -16.46 2.59 4.66
CA ASN A 99 -16.74 3.97 4.28
C ASN A 99 -16.03 5.02 5.15
N VAL A 100 -15.42 4.64 6.28
CA VAL A 100 -14.79 5.59 7.21
C VAL A 100 -13.35 5.88 6.78
N ARG A 101 -13.15 6.97 6.04
CA ARG A 101 -11.88 7.31 5.38
C ARG A 101 -10.72 7.53 6.35
N PRO A 102 -10.86 8.27 7.46
CA PRO A 102 -9.79 8.41 8.45
C PRO A 102 -9.32 7.06 8.99
N LEU A 103 -10.24 6.10 9.15
CA LEU A 103 -9.94 4.79 9.69
C LEU A 103 -9.15 3.95 8.69
N ARG A 104 -9.58 3.94 7.41
CA ARG A 104 -8.80 3.32 6.31
C ARG A 104 -7.37 3.85 6.28
N SER A 105 -7.17 5.17 6.37
CA SER A 105 -5.84 5.79 6.39
C SER A 105 -4.98 5.28 7.56
N LYS A 106 -5.55 5.12 8.76
CA LYS A 106 -4.80 4.55 9.90
C LYS A 106 -4.49 3.07 9.73
N VAL A 107 -5.38 2.29 9.11
CA VAL A 107 -5.12 0.89 8.77
C VAL A 107 -4.00 0.77 7.72
N ILE A 108 -3.98 1.62 6.68
CA ILE A 108 -2.88 1.67 5.70
C ILE A 108 -1.56 1.98 6.39
N SER A 109 -1.53 2.97 7.30
CA SER A 109 -0.34 3.30 8.08
C SER A 109 0.14 2.12 8.95
N PHE A 110 -0.79 1.35 9.53
CA PHE A 110 -0.46 0.15 10.29
C PHE A 110 0.06 -0.98 9.38
N LEU A 111 -0.54 -1.18 8.21
CA LEU A 111 -0.10 -2.14 7.19
C LEU A 111 1.33 -1.86 6.73
N HIS A 112 1.66 -0.60 6.44
CA HIS A 112 3.02 -0.20 6.10
C HIS A 112 4.04 -0.66 7.15
N ARG A 113 3.67 -0.50 8.43
CA ARG A 113 4.53 -0.91 9.54
C ARG A 113 4.63 -2.42 9.69
N MET A 114 3.54 -3.14 9.46
CA MET A 114 3.54 -4.61 9.51
C MET A 114 4.36 -5.22 8.36
N ILE A 115 4.28 -4.66 7.16
CA ILE A 115 5.12 -5.06 6.01
C ILE A 115 6.61 -4.91 6.35
N GLU A 116 6.96 -3.81 7.02
CA GLU A 116 8.34 -3.52 7.39
C GLU A 116 8.90 -4.55 8.39
N ILE A 117 8.14 -4.89 9.44
CA ILE A 117 8.66 -5.71 10.56
C ILE A 117 8.32 -7.21 10.48
N LEU A 118 7.31 -7.61 9.71
CA LEU A 118 6.93 -9.01 9.55
C LEU A 118 7.47 -9.63 8.26
N GLY A 119 7.96 -8.80 7.33
CA GLY A 119 8.56 -9.25 6.08
C GLY A 119 7.65 -10.23 5.32
N ILE A 120 8.23 -11.32 4.82
CA ILE A 120 7.53 -12.27 3.95
C ILE A 120 6.31 -12.92 4.62
N SER A 121 6.27 -12.98 5.96
CA SER A 121 5.19 -13.66 6.70
C SER A 121 3.84 -12.96 6.62
N VAL A 122 3.82 -11.70 6.16
CA VAL A 122 2.62 -10.88 5.93
C VAL A 122 2.05 -11.04 4.51
N LEU A 123 2.80 -11.63 3.56
CA LEU A 123 2.31 -11.80 2.18
C LEU A 123 0.95 -12.48 2.08
N PRO A 124 0.61 -13.54 2.86
CA PRO A 124 -0.68 -14.21 2.73
C PRO A 124 -1.89 -13.31 3.04
N CYS A 125 -1.75 -12.29 3.90
CA CYS A 125 -2.85 -11.40 4.26
C CYS A 125 -2.95 -10.14 3.39
N ILE A 126 -1.87 -9.74 2.72
CA ILE A 126 -1.82 -8.54 1.89
C ILE A 126 -2.90 -8.54 0.78
N PRO A 127 -3.08 -9.59 -0.04
CA PRO A 127 -4.07 -9.57 -1.13
C PRO A 127 -5.49 -9.29 -0.64
N ILE A 128 -5.86 -9.86 0.51
CA ILE A 128 -7.17 -9.65 1.11
C ILE A 128 -7.34 -8.19 1.52
N ALA A 129 -6.34 -7.62 2.20
CA ALA A 129 -6.36 -6.23 2.61
C ALA A 129 -6.43 -5.27 1.41
N LEU A 130 -5.62 -5.50 0.37
CA LEU A 130 -5.60 -4.64 -0.83
C LEU A 130 -6.94 -4.67 -1.58
N ARG A 131 -7.57 -5.85 -1.70
CA ARG A 131 -8.91 -5.94 -2.32
C ARG A 131 -9.92 -5.11 -1.55
N GLN A 132 -9.94 -5.18 -0.22
CA GLN A 132 -10.85 -4.36 0.60
C GLN A 132 -10.58 -2.86 0.46
N LEU A 133 -9.30 -2.46 0.42
CA LEU A 133 -8.92 -1.07 0.20
C LEU A 133 -9.41 -0.55 -1.16
N LEU A 134 -9.38 -1.38 -2.21
CA LEU A 134 -9.81 -1.00 -3.55
C LEU A 134 -11.32 -0.80 -3.69
N VAL A 135 -12.15 -1.49 -2.90
CA VAL A 135 -13.63 -1.39 -3.00
C VAL A 135 -14.11 0.04 -2.78
N HIS A 136 -13.52 0.77 -1.83
CA HIS A 136 -13.95 2.12 -1.43
C HIS A 136 -12.84 3.16 -1.66
N ASN A 137 -11.97 2.91 -2.64
CA ASN A 137 -10.88 3.80 -2.96
C ASN A 137 -11.39 4.93 -3.88
N GLU A 138 -11.36 6.17 -3.39
CA GLU A 138 -11.54 7.36 -4.22
C GLU A 138 -10.20 7.80 -4.85
N ALA A 139 -10.22 8.73 -5.81
CA ALA A 139 -9.00 9.25 -6.44
C ALA A 139 -7.97 9.73 -5.40
N LYS A 140 -8.44 10.36 -4.30
CA LYS A 140 -7.59 10.85 -3.22
C LYS A 140 -6.96 9.73 -2.39
N ASP A 141 -7.61 8.57 -2.28
CA ASP A 141 -7.09 7.41 -1.56
C ASP A 141 -6.13 6.59 -2.42
N MET A 142 -6.12 6.82 -3.74
CA MET A 142 -5.25 6.10 -4.67
C MET A 142 -3.78 6.40 -4.41
N VAL A 143 -3.42 7.61 -3.96
CA VAL A 143 -2.04 7.97 -3.61
C VAL A 143 -1.53 7.06 -2.49
N ASP A 144 -2.23 7.01 -1.36
CA ASP A 144 -1.87 6.17 -0.21
C ASP A 144 -1.77 4.68 -0.61
N PHE A 145 -2.69 4.22 -1.46
CA PHE A 145 -2.70 2.86 -1.97
C PHE A 145 -1.47 2.56 -2.86
N LEU A 146 -1.13 3.46 -3.78
CA LEU A 146 0.05 3.29 -4.65
C LEU A 146 1.36 3.38 -3.86
N VAL A 147 1.42 4.20 -2.81
CA VAL A 147 2.58 4.25 -1.89
C VAL A 147 2.74 2.91 -1.16
N LEU A 148 1.64 2.31 -0.70
CA LEU A 148 1.65 0.95 -0.12
C LEU A 148 2.14 -0.10 -1.11
N LEU A 149 1.66 -0.06 -2.36
CA LEU A 149 2.13 -0.98 -3.40
C LEU A 149 3.61 -0.80 -3.73
N ASN A 150 4.10 0.44 -3.76
CA ASN A 150 5.53 0.70 -3.94
C ASN A 150 6.37 0.07 -2.82
N GLN A 151 5.91 0.15 -1.57
CA GLN A 151 6.61 -0.53 -0.47
C GLN A 151 6.60 -2.06 -0.66
N ILE A 152 5.47 -2.64 -1.06
CA ILE A 152 5.33 -4.08 -1.32
C ILE A 152 6.30 -4.51 -2.43
N ILE A 153 6.36 -3.76 -3.53
CA ILE A 153 7.28 -4.01 -4.64
C ILE A 153 8.73 -3.97 -4.15
N CYS A 154 9.14 -2.90 -3.47
CA CYS A 154 10.51 -2.75 -2.99
C CYS A 154 10.89 -3.79 -1.92
N LYS A 155 9.93 -4.24 -1.11
CA LYS A 155 10.17 -5.20 -0.01
C LYS A 155 10.21 -6.65 -0.51
N PHE A 156 9.39 -6.99 -1.50
CA PHE A 156 9.15 -8.38 -1.90
C PHE A 156 9.58 -8.72 -3.34
N ASN A 157 9.96 -7.72 -4.14
CA ASN A 157 10.45 -7.86 -5.51
C ASN A 157 9.52 -8.77 -6.35
N SER A 158 10.08 -9.78 -7.00
CA SER A 158 9.35 -10.77 -7.81
C SER A 158 8.23 -11.50 -7.06
N SER A 159 8.31 -11.62 -5.74
CA SER A 159 7.23 -12.25 -4.94
C SER A 159 5.95 -11.41 -4.92
N ALA A 160 6.01 -10.14 -5.34
CA ALA A 160 4.84 -9.29 -5.48
C ALA A 160 4.05 -9.52 -6.79
N SER A 161 4.55 -10.30 -7.76
CA SER A 161 3.94 -10.44 -9.10
C SER A 161 2.46 -10.83 -9.04
N GLY A 162 2.14 -11.90 -8.31
CA GLY A 162 0.75 -12.37 -8.19
C GLY A 162 -0.16 -11.36 -7.48
N ILE A 163 0.38 -10.56 -6.56
CA ILE A 163 -0.38 -9.49 -5.90
C ILE A 163 -0.68 -8.37 -6.90
N LEU A 164 0.33 -7.97 -7.68
CA LEU A 164 0.17 -6.92 -8.68
C LEU A 164 -0.79 -7.34 -9.80
N GLU A 165 -0.70 -8.57 -10.31
CA GLU A 165 -1.62 -9.07 -11.35
C GLU A 165 -3.09 -9.02 -10.91
N ASP A 166 -3.38 -9.19 -9.62
CA ASP A 166 -4.73 -9.11 -9.04
C ASP A 166 -5.23 -7.66 -8.95
N VAL A 167 -4.38 -6.72 -8.48
CA VAL A 167 -4.81 -5.34 -8.20
C VAL A 167 -4.64 -4.39 -9.39
N PHE A 168 -3.71 -4.69 -10.30
CA PHE A 168 -3.33 -3.79 -11.40
C PHE A 168 -4.49 -3.44 -12.33
N PRO A 169 -5.39 -4.35 -12.73
CA PRO A 169 -6.53 -3.99 -13.57
C PRO A 169 -7.40 -2.88 -12.97
N THR A 170 -7.61 -2.91 -11.64
CA THR A 170 -8.40 -1.88 -10.95
C THR A 170 -7.69 -0.53 -10.97
N ILE A 171 -6.37 -0.51 -10.73
CA ILE A 171 -5.54 0.70 -10.82
C ILE A 171 -5.60 1.25 -12.26
N ALA A 172 -5.40 0.37 -13.24
CA ALA A 172 -5.32 0.73 -14.64
C ALA A 172 -6.63 1.29 -15.19
N SER A 173 -7.77 0.70 -14.81
CA SER A 173 -9.10 1.20 -15.21
C SER A 173 -9.33 2.67 -14.80
N ARG A 174 -8.72 3.09 -13.69
CA ARG A 174 -8.83 4.44 -13.12
C ARG A 174 -7.82 5.42 -13.71
N MET A 175 -6.84 4.97 -14.50
CA MET A 175 -5.88 5.84 -15.19
C MET A 175 -6.55 6.71 -16.26
N SER A 176 -7.73 6.31 -16.77
CA SER A 176 -8.55 7.11 -17.67
C SER A 176 -8.92 8.49 -17.10
N VAL A 177 -9.13 8.57 -15.78
CA VAL A 177 -9.39 9.83 -15.06
C VAL A 177 -8.15 10.72 -15.09
N ILE A 178 -6.95 10.15 -14.90
CA ILE A 178 -5.66 10.86 -14.93
C ILE A 178 -5.33 11.36 -16.35
N LEU A 179 -5.80 10.65 -17.38
CA LEU A 179 -5.59 10.97 -18.79
C LEU A 179 -6.48 12.11 -19.31
N SER A 180 -7.50 12.53 -18.55
CA SER A 180 -8.36 13.64 -18.95
C SER A 180 -7.50 14.92 -19.02
N GLN A 181 -7.40 15.50 -20.21
CA GLN A 181 -6.36 16.45 -20.67
C GLN A 181 -6.18 17.72 -19.81
N ASP A 182 -7.11 18.04 -18.92
CA ASP A 182 -7.06 19.21 -18.06
C ASP A 182 -5.96 19.15 -16.98
N ALA A 183 -5.44 17.96 -16.65
CA ALA A 183 -4.33 17.76 -15.70
C ALA A 183 -3.03 18.51 -16.08
N PHE A 184 -2.90 18.90 -17.35
CA PHE A 184 -1.71 19.56 -17.89
C PHE A 184 -1.90 21.06 -18.14
N SER A 185 -3.12 21.58 -17.97
CA SER A 185 -3.50 22.94 -18.36
C SER A 185 -2.86 24.01 -17.44
N THR A 186 -2.24 25.02 -18.05
CA THR A 186 -1.59 26.19 -17.42
C THR A 186 -2.53 27.38 -17.32
N GLY A 187 -3.73 27.18 -16.78
CA GLY A 187 -4.63 28.28 -16.46
C GLY A 187 -4.51 28.73 -14.99
N PRO A 188 -5.20 29.81 -14.58
CA PRO A 188 -5.45 30.14 -13.17
C PRO A 188 -6.07 28.96 -12.38
N ALA A 189 -6.68 28.00 -13.09
CA ALA A 189 -7.18 26.72 -12.59
C ALA A 189 -6.09 25.75 -12.06
N GLY A 190 -4.82 26.00 -12.36
CA GLY A 190 -3.69 25.14 -11.94
C GLY A 190 -3.34 25.20 -10.45
N ASN A 191 -3.89 26.16 -9.71
CA ASN A 191 -3.61 26.37 -8.27
C ASN A 191 -4.74 25.83 -7.36
N THR A 192 -5.68 25.08 -7.91
CA THR A 192 -6.74 24.44 -7.12
C THR A 192 -6.19 23.23 -6.35
N GLU A 193 -6.76 22.94 -5.19
CA GLU A 193 -6.38 21.75 -4.41
C GLU A 193 -6.59 20.46 -5.21
N GLU A 194 -7.64 20.40 -6.03
CA GLU A 194 -7.94 19.28 -6.92
C GLU A 194 -6.82 19.03 -7.94
N MET A 195 -6.26 20.10 -8.53
CA MET A 195 -5.13 19.99 -9.44
C MET A 195 -3.88 19.49 -8.72
N ARG A 196 -3.63 19.94 -7.49
CA ARG A 196 -2.49 19.49 -6.67
C ARG A 196 -2.59 18.00 -6.36
N GLU A 197 -3.77 17.53 -5.95
CA GLU A 197 -4.05 16.11 -5.69
C GLU A 197 -3.86 15.26 -6.95
N LEU A 198 -4.30 15.75 -8.12
CA LEU A 198 -4.13 15.05 -9.39
C LEU A 198 -2.66 14.93 -9.81
N GLN A 199 -1.88 15.99 -9.63
CA GLN A 199 -0.43 15.99 -9.88
C GLN A 199 0.31 15.03 -8.94
N GLU A 200 -0.09 14.96 -7.68
CA GLU A 200 0.45 14.02 -6.69
C GLU A 200 0.13 12.57 -7.07
N LEU A 201 -1.11 12.31 -7.48
CA LEU A 201 -1.55 11.02 -8.01
C LEU A 201 -0.74 10.60 -9.24
N GLN A 202 -0.55 11.50 -10.19
CA GLN A 202 0.23 11.25 -11.40
C GLN A 202 1.69 10.90 -11.06
N ARG A 203 2.35 11.69 -10.20
CA ARG A 203 3.73 11.43 -9.76
C ARG A 203 3.84 10.06 -9.10
N THR A 204 2.87 9.72 -8.26
CA THR A 204 2.84 8.45 -7.53
C THR A 204 2.60 7.27 -8.47
N LEU A 205 1.75 7.43 -9.49
CA LEU A 205 1.53 6.42 -10.54
C LEU A 205 2.81 6.15 -11.34
N TYR A 206 3.55 7.17 -11.77
CA TYR A 206 4.82 6.94 -12.48
C TYR A 206 5.88 6.31 -11.60
N THR A 207 5.89 6.66 -10.30
CA THR A 207 6.77 6.01 -9.32
C THR A 207 6.42 4.53 -9.20
N PHE A 208 5.14 4.20 -9.18
CA PHE A 208 4.64 2.82 -9.20
C PHE A 208 5.03 2.05 -10.47
N LEU A 209 4.76 2.60 -11.65
CA LEU A 209 5.14 1.96 -12.92
C LEU A 209 6.65 1.79 -13.03
N HIS A 210 7.43 2.79 -12.61
CA HIS A 210 8.88 2.69 -12.55
C HIS A 210 9.32 1.59 -11.57
N GLY A 211 8.75 1.56 -10.36
CA GLY A 211 8.99 0.52 -9.37
C GLY A 211 8.73 -0.88 -9.90
N MET A 212 7.62 -1.09 -10.62
CA MET A 212 7.31 -2.38 -11.25
C MET A 212 8.42 -2.83 -12.22
N VAL A 213 8.81 -1.96 -13.15
CA VAL A 213 9.79 -2.35 -14.17
C VAL A 213 11.19 -2.51 -13.58
N THR A 214 11.58 -1.72 -12.57
CA THR A 214 12.91 -1.85 -11.94
C THR A 214 13.06 -3.11 -11.09
N HIS A 215 11.97 -3.69 -10.62
CA HIS A 215 11.97 -4.90 -9.79
C HIS A 215 11.57 -6.16 -10.59
N ASP A 216 11.76 -6.12 -11.93
CA ASP A 216 11.50 -7.24 -12.85
C ASP A 216 10.04 -7.73 -12.85
N LEU A 217 9.09 -6.81 -12.64
CA LEU A 217 7.64 -7.08 -12.64
C LEU A 217 6.96 -6.59 -13.93
N SER A 218 7.73 -6.33 -14.99
CA SER A 218 7.18 -5.87 -16.29
C SER A 218 6.26 -6.89 -16.95
N ALA A 219 6.40 -8.18 -16.65
CA ALA A 219 5.52 -9.25 -17.13
C ALA A 219 4.05 -9.08 -16.71
N VAL A 220 3.79 -8.41 -15.58
CA VAL A 220 2.42 -8.09 -15.10
C VAL A 220 1.64 -7.28 -16.14
N LEU A 221 2.31 -6.40 -16.89
CA LEU A 221 1.68 -5.59 -17.95
C LEU A 221 1.27 -6.43 -19.17
N LEU A 222 1.88 -7.60 -19.35
CA LEU A 222 1.61 -8.53 -20.45
C LEU A 222 0.59 -9.62 -20.06
N ALA A 223 0.25 -9.74 -18.77
CA ALA A 223 -0.71 -10.71 -18.28
C ALA A 223 -2.08 -10.53 -18.98
N PRO A 224 -2.83 -11.61 -19.25
CA PRO A 224 -4.10 -11.54 -19.98
C PRO A 224 -5.12 -10.54 -19.38
N THR A 225 -5.13 -10.41 -18.05
CA THR A 225 -6.01 -9.48 -17.31
C THR A 225 -5.62 -8.01 -17.46
N CYS A 226 -4.35 -7.73 -17.71
CA CYS A 226 -3.76 -6.39 -17.76
C CYS A 226 -3.55 -5.88 -19.19
N ARG A 227 -3.43 -6.79 -20.17
CA ARG A 227 -2.99 -6.49 -21.54
C ARG A 227 -3.84 -5.42 -22.24
N GLN A 228 -5.14 -5.35 -21.95
CA GLN A 228 -6.04 -4.34 -22.50
C GLN A 228 -5.64 -2.89 -22.16
N TYR A 229 -4.91 -2.68 -21.05
CA TYR A 229 -4.48 -1.36 -20.61
C TYR A 229 -3.10 -0.95 -21.15
N LEU A 230 -2.39 -1.88 -21.79
CA LEU A 230 -1.00 -1.66 -22.21
C LEU A 230 -0.86 -0.47 -23.16
N GLU A 231 -1.74 -0.39 -24.17
CA GLU A 231 -1.71 0.71 -25.15
C GLU A 231 -1.89 2.07 -24.46
N THR A 232 -2.88 2.16 -23.56
CA THR A 232 -3.15 3.37 -22.78
C THR A 232 -1.94 3.78 -21.92
N ILE A 233 -1.26 2.81 -21.29
CA ILE A 233 -0.05 3.07 -20.49
C ILE A 233 1.09 3.57 -21.38
N MET A 234 1.30 2.94 -22.54
CA MET A 234 2.35 3.35 -23.48
C MET A 234 2.11 4.77 -23.98
N GLN A 235 0.86 5.12 -24.32
CA GLN A 235 0.49 6.48 -24.72
C GLN A 235 0.73 7.49 -23.59
N LEU A 236 0.37 7.15 -22.35
CA LEU A 236 0.58 8.00 -21.17
C LEU A 236 2.08 8.28 -20.93
N LEU A 237 2.90 7.23 -20.96
CA LEU A 237 4.35 7.33 -20.79
C LEU A 237 4.99 8.15 -21.92
N LEU A 238 4.55 7.93 -23.17
CA LEU A 238 5.06 8.66 -24.33
C LEU A 238 4.74 10.15 -24.21
N PHE A 239 3.47 10.48 -24.01
CA PHE A 239 3.02 11.86 -23.86
C PHE A 239 3.79 12.58 -22.74
N THR A 240 3.93 11.93 -21.59
CA THR A 240 4.63 12.51 -20.43
C THR A 240 6.11 12.69 -20.71
N SER A 241 6.78 11.72 -21.35
CA SER A 241 8.19 11.83 -21.69
C SER A 241 8.51 13.01 -22.63
N CYS A 242 7.60 13.30 -23.56
CA CYS A 242 7.76 14.35 -24.57
C CYS A 242 7.37 15.74 -24.05
N SER A 243 6.24 15.84 -23.35
CA SER A 243 5.53 17.12 -23.16
C SER A 243 5.37 17.56 -21.70
N HIS A 244 5.74 16.74 -20.72
CA HIS A 244 5.56 17.09 -19.31
C HIS A 244 6.50 18.21 -18.85
N LYS A 245 6.07 19.07 -17.92
CA LYS A 245 6.91 20.20 -17.43
C LYS A 245 8.00 19.74 -16.45
N ASP A 246 7.69 18.77 -15.61
CA ASP A 246 8.64 18.17 -14.66
C ASP A 246 9.61 17.24 -15.41
N ILE A 247 10.89 17.65 -15.46
CA ILE A 247 11.99 16.91 -16.09
C ILE A 247 12.24 15.56 -15.42
N LEU A 248 11.97 15.42 -14.13
CA LEU A 248 12.16 14.17 -13.39
C LEU A 248 11.12 13.14 -13.82
N LEU A 249 9.87 13.56 -14.04
CA LEU A 249 8.82 12.67 -14.56
C LEU A 249 9.10 12.26 -16.01
N ARG A 250 9.60 13.18 -16.84
CA ARG A 250 10.06 12.84 -18.20
C ARG A 250 11.14 11.78 -18.17
N LYS A 251 12.18 11.98 -17.33
CA LYS A 251 13.28 11.03 -17.16
C LYS A 251 12.77 9.66 -16.70
N ALA A 252 11.89 9.61 -15.69
CA ALA A 252 11.32 8.37 -15.19
C ALA A 252 10.56 7.61 -16.30
N CYS A 253 9.75 8.31 -17.11
CA CYS A 253 9.04 7.69 -18.24
C CYS A 253 10.02 7.11 -19.29
N VAL A 254 11.10 7.83 -19.61
CA VAL A 254 12.14 7.31 -20.52
C VAL A 254 12.83 6.08 -19.92
N GLN A 255 13.14 6.09 -18.63
CA GLN A 255 13.72 4.93 -17.94
C GLN A 255 12.78 3.72 -17.96
N ILE A 256 11.48 3.95 -17.80
CA ILE A 256 10.47 2.89 -17.97
C ILE A 256 10.54 2.31 -19.37
N PHE A 257 10.49 3.13 -20.44
CA PHE A 257 10.59 2.63 -21.82
C PHE A 257 11.86 1.84 -22.08
N VAL A 258 13.02 2.34 -21.64
CA VAL A 258 14.31 1.66 -21.84
C VAL A 258 14.28 0.27 -21.18
N LYS A 259 13.74 0.16 -19.97
CA LYS A 259 13.63 -1.13 -19.26
C LYS A 259 12.61 -2.05 -19.95
N LEU A 260 11.45 -1.54 -20.36
CA LEU A 260 10.44 -2.34 -21.06
C LEU A 260 10.95 -2.88 -22.40
N ILE A 261 11.62 -2.05 -23.21
CA ILE A 261 12.25 -2.48 -24.46
C ILE A 261 13.31 -3.55 -24.20
N LYS A 262 14.11 -3.38 -23.13
CA LYS A 262 15.09 -4.38 -22.74
C LYS A 262 14.40 -5.70 -22.36
N ASP A 263 13.36 -5.66 -21.55
CA ASP A 263 12.68 -6.85 -21.05
C ASP A 263 11.91 -7.60 -22.15
N TRP A 264 11.27 -6.87 -23.07
CA TRP A 264 10.34 -7.46 -24.04
C TRP A 264 10.93 -7.68 -25.43
N CYS A 265 11.94 -6.90 -25.83
CA CYS A 265 12.44 -6.91 -27.21
C CYS A 265 13.82 -7.55 -27.36
N THR A 266 14.52 -7.91 -26.27
CA THR A 266 15.88 -8.48 -26.36
C THR A 266 15.94 -10.01 -26.43
N THR A 267 14.82 -10.70 -26.26
CA THR A 267 14.70 -12.18 -26.32
C THR A 267 14.60 -12.76 -27.74
N SER A 268 14.55 -11.94 -28.79
CA SER A 268 14.39 -12.39 -30.19
C SER A 268 15.61 -13.08 -30.83
N LYS A 269 16.61 -13.57 -30.07
CA LYS A 269 17.82 -14.21 -30.64
C LYS A 269 18.10 -15.65 -30.19
N ALA A 270 17.23 -16.29 -29.40
CA ALA A 270 17.55 -17.59 -28.82
C ALA A 270 16.71 -18.79 -29.33
N ASP A 271 15.55 -18.58 -29.97
CA ASP A 271 14.64 -19.69 -30.32
C ASP A 271 14.52 -20.01 -31.83
N ASP A 272 15.36 -19.42 -32.67
CA ASP A 272 15.54 -19.86 -34.07
C ASP A 272 16.93 -20.49 -34.24
N LYS A 273 17.11 -21.72 -33.77
CA LYS A 273 18.15 -22.67 -34.22
C LYS A 273 17.88 -24.10 -33.79
#